data_AF-A0A3M2E0L4-F1
#
_entry.id   AF-A0A3M2E0L4-F1
#
_cell.length_a   1.000
_cell.length_b   1.000
_cell.length_c   1.000
_cell.angle_alpha   90.00
_cell.angle_beta   90.00
_cell.angle_gamma   90.00
#
_symmetry.space_group_name_H-M   'P 1'
#
loop_
_entity.id
_entity.type
_entity.pdbx_description
1 polymer ?
#
loop_
_entity_poly.entity_id
_entity_poly.type
_entity_poly.pdbx_seq_one_letter_code
_entity_poly.pdbx_strand_id
1 'polypeptide(L)'
;MVWWLWLALSAAPPGCGPAAERARLVGHAVVDAPGGGYVIADVAGEGRPIVGVVERRDGALWVAGHALTGPLARPRIAGPGYKVWVLGAVEGRRLRARRIGVLAPPRCGHAAGDVGRRPRSP
;
A
#
# COMPACT_ATOMS: atom_id res chain seq x y z
N MET A 1 -39.05 -26.51 -6.21
CA MET A 1 -37.69 -26.45 -6.74
C MET A 1 -37.37 -25.01 -7.09
N VAL A 2 -36.89 -24.21 -6.13
CA VAL A 2 -36.42 -22.83 -6.35
C VAL A 2 -35.20 -22.62 -5.49
N TRP A 3 -34.06 -22.54 -6.17
CA TRP A 3 -32.77 -22.12 -5.63
C TRP A 3 -32.87 -20.67 -5.15
N TRP A 4 -32.55 -20.40 -3.88
CA TRP A 4 -32.20 -19.05 -3.45
C TRP A 4 -30.68 -18.94 -3.29
N LEU A 5 -30.16 -18.04 -4.11
CA LEU A 5 -28.80 -17.56 -4.20
C LEU A 5 -28.34 -17.02 -2.84
N TRP A 6 -27.36 -17.65 -2.21
CA TRP A 6 -26.64 -17.04 -1.11
C TRP A 6 -25.78 -15.90 -1.67
N LEU A 7 -26.23 -14.66 -1.48
CA LEU A 7 -25.36 -13.47 -1.52
C LEU A 7 -24.43 -13.57 -0.30
N ALA A 8 -23.29 -14.24 -0.49
CA ALA A 8 -22.18 -14.13 0.45
C ALA A 8 -21.65 -12.70 0.39
N LEU A 9 -22.19 -11.82 1.25
CA LEU A 9 -21.55 -10.57 1.61
C LEU A 9 -20.20 -10.94 2.21
N SER A 10 -19.16 -10.97 1.37
CA SER A 10 -17.79 -11.24 1.81
C SER A 10 -17.35 -10.05 2.66
N ALA A 11 -17.65 -10.11 3.95
CA ALA A 11 -17.06 -9.21 4.92
C ALA A 11 -15.53 -9.37 4.77
N ALA A 12 -14.85 -8.27 4.45
CA ALA A 12 -13.39 -8.28 4.43
C ALA A 12 -12.88 -8.85 5.78
N PRO A 13 -11.78 -9.62 5.78
CA PRO A 13 -11.26 -10.18 7.01
C PRO A 13 -11.08 -9.07 8.07
N PRO A 14 -11.37 -9.33 9.35
CA PRO A 14 -11.21 -8.32 10.39
C PRO A 14 -9.78 -7.78 10.40
N GLY A 15 -9.65 -6.45 10.45
CA GLY A 15 -8.36 -5.76 10.33
C GLY A 15 -7.89 -5.52 8.89
N CYS A 16 -8.76 -5.69 7.89
CA CYS A 16 -8.52 -5.29 6.51
C CYS A 16 -9.39 -4.09 6.10
N GLY A 17 -8.96 -3.39 5.05
CA GLY A 17 -9.66 -2.24 4.48
C GLY A 17 -9.23 -0.88 5.05
N PRO A 18 -9.77 0.23 4.49
CA PRO A 18 -9.25 1.58 4.73
C PRO A 18 -9.23 2.01 6.20
N ALA A 19 -10.23 1.62 6.99
CA ALA A 19 -10.30 1.96 8.41
C ALA A 19 -9.16 1.31 9.22
N ALA A 20 -8.89 0.03 8.97
CA ALA A 20 -7.82 -0.71 9.65
C ALA A 20 -6.43 -0.21 9.24
N GLU A 21 -6.27 0.17 7.97
CA GLU A 21 -5.03 0.80 7.51
C GLU A 21 -4.82 2.17 8.16
N ARG A 22 -5.87 3.01 8.27
CA ARG A 22 -5.82 4.32 8.93
C ARG A 22 -5.47 4.24 10.41
N ALA A 23 -5.93 3.21 11.11
CA ALA A 23 -5.56 3.00 12.51
C ALA A 23 -4.03 2.85 12.71
N ARG A 24 -3.27 2.51 11.64
CA ARG A 24 -1.81 2.42 11.66
C ARG A 24 -1.10 3.72 11.27
N LEU A 25 -1.85 4.76 10.92
CA LEU A 25 -1.35 6.05 10.43
C LEU A 25 -1.52 7.17 11.47
N VAL A 26 -1.64 6.81 12.75
CA VAL A 26 -1.72 7.80 13.84
C VAL A 26 -0.47 8.67 13.83
N GLY A 27 -0.65 9.99 13.78
CA GLY A 27 0.45 10.95 13.69
C GLY A 27 0.98 11.18 12.27
N HIS A 28 0.28 10.71 11.23
CA HIS A 28 0.57 11.02 9.82
C HIS A 28 -0.54 11.89 9.22
N ALA A 29 -0.20 12.71 8.23
CA ALA A 29 -1.21 13.50 7.53
C ALA A 29 -1.87 12.64 6.45
N VAL A 30 -3.17 12.42 6.60
CA VAL A 30 -3.98 11.60 5.70
C VAL A 30 -5.15 12.43 5.19
N VAL A 31 -5.41 12.34 3.89
CA VAL A 31 -6.51 13.04 3.22
C VAL A 31 -7.46 12.00 2.64
N ASP A 32 -8.76 12.22 2.79
CA ASP A 32 -9.78 11.38 2.17
C ASP A 32 -9.69 11.46 0.64
N ALA A 33 -9.72 10.31 -0.02
CA ALA A 33 -9.78 10.25 -1.47
C ALA A 33 -11.24 10.14 -1.94
N PRO A 34 -11.62 10.81 -3.04
CA PRO A 34 -12.91 10.58 -3.67
C PRO A 34 -13.10 9.09 -3.96
N GLY A 35 -14.24 8.52 -3.56
CA GLY A 35 -14.52 7.09 -3.72
C GLY A 35 -14.22 6.20 -2.51
N GLY A 36 -14.01 6.78 -1.31
CA GLY A 36 -13.92 6.01 -0.06
C GLY A 36 -12.53 5.47 0.30
N GLY A 37 -11.49 5.96 -0.38
CA GLY A 37 -10.09 5.66 -0.09
C GLY A 37 -9.41 6.74 0.75
N TYR A 38 -8.07 6.73 0.76
CA TYR A 38 -7.27 7.79 1.35
C TYR A 38 -5.93 7.94 0.65
N VAL A 39 -5.32 9.11 0.83
CA VAL A 39 -3.95 9.41 0.42
C VAL A 39 -3.17 9.80 1.66
N ILE A 40 -1.98 9.21 1.82
CA ILE A 40 -1.02 9.67 2.81
C ILE A 40 -0.33 10.91 2.21
N ALA A 41 -0.65 12.09 2.72
CA ALA A 41 -0.09 13.35 2.26
C ALA A 41 1.32 13.56 2.83
N ASP A 42 1.53 13.16 4.08
CA ASP A 42 2.81 13.28 4.77
C ASP A 42 2.95 12.21 5.85
N VAL A 43 4.17 11.69 6.02
CA VAL A 43 4.52 10.75 7.09
C VAL A 43 5.39 11.47 8.11
N ALA A 44 4.78 11.85 9.24
CA ALA A 44 5.47 12.41 10.40
C ALA A 44 6.41 13.61 10.09
N GLY A 45 6.00 14.48 9.17
CA GLY A 45 6.73 15.67 8.73
C GLY A 45 7.84 15.39 7.71
N GLU A 46 8.03 14.15 7.26
CA GLU A 46 9.13 13.76 6.36
C GLU A 46 8.77 13.77 4.88
N GLY A 47 7.54 14.14 4.54
CA GLY A 47 7.04 14.27 3.18
C GLY A 47 6.14 13.12 2.74
N ARG A 48 5.73 13.20 1.47
CA ARG A 48 4.78 12.29 0.85
C ARG A 48 5.42 10.92 0.53
N PRO A 49 4.86 9.80 1.02
CA PRO A 49 5.41 8.49 0.74
C PRO A 49 4.94 7.92 -0.60
N ILE A 50 5.70 6.95 -1.10
CA ILE A 50 5.22 6.02 -2.12
C ILE A 50 4.46 4.92 -1.41
N VAL A 51 3.19 4.75 -1.76
CA VAL A 51 2.35 3.67 -1.24
C VAL A 51 2.27 2.58 -2.30
N GLY A 52 2.22 1.30 -1.91
CA GLY A 52 1.99 0.22 -2.85
C GLY A 52 2.03 -1.17 -2.22
N VAL A 53 1.65 -2.18 -3.01
CA VAL A 53 1.85 -3.58 -2.63
C VAL A 53 3.28 -3.98 -2.98
N VAL A 54 3.94 -4.66 -2.05
CA VAL A 54 5.25 -5.24 -2.27
C VAL A 54 5.11 -6.41 -3.22
N GLU A 55 5.85 -6.39 -4.32
CA GLU A 55 5.90 -7.46 -5.29
C GLU A 55 7.31 -8.00 -5.42
N ARG A 56 7.45 -9.27 -5.83
CA ARG A 56 8.74 -9.85 -6.18
C ARG A 56 8.83 -9.99 -7.69
N ARG A 57 9.85 -9.38 -8.30
CA ARG A 57 10.13 -9.47 -9.74
C ARG A 57 11.64 -9.54 -9.96
N ASP A 58 12.10 -10.51 -10.74
CA ASP A 58 13.51 -10.69 -11.10
C ASP A 58 14.45 -10.73 -9.89
N GLY A 59 14.02 -11.37 -8.80
CA GLY A 59 14.79 -11.49 -7.56
C GLY A 59 14.80 -10.24 -6.66
N ALA A 60 14.25 -9.11 -7.12
CA ALA A 60 14.12 -7.87 -6.37
C ALA A 60 12.71 -7.64 -5.82
N LEU A 61 12.59 -6.80 -4.79
CA LEU A 61 11.29 -6.32 -4.29
C LEU A 61 10.92 -5.01 -5.00
N TRP A 62 9.64 -4.86 -5.33
CA TRP A 62 9.10 -3.71 -6.04
C TRP A 62 7.91 -3.13 -5.28
N VAL A 63 7.76 -1.81 -5.30
CA VAL A 63 6.60 -1.10 -4.77
C VAL A 63 6.21 -0.02 -5.77
N ALA A 64 4.94 -0.02 -6.20
CA ALA A 64 4.38 0.97 -7.12
C ALA A 64 5.24 1.24 -8.36
N GLY A 65 5.83 0.18 -8.95
CA GLY A 65 6.68 0.29 -10.14
C GLY A 65 8.13 0.67 -9.89
N HIS A 66 8.56 0.81 -8.63
CA HIS A 66 9.96 1.05 -8.27
C HIS A 66 10.59 -0.16 -7.57
N ALA A 67 11.77 -0.56 -8.02
CA ALA A 67 12.60 -1.56 -7.36
C ALA A 67 13.15 -0.98 -6.04
N LEU A 68 12.85 -1.63 -4.92
CA LEU A 68 13.41 -1.27 -3.62
C LEU A 68 14.90 -1.58 -3.58
N THR A 69 15.69 -0.62 -3.11
CA THR A 69 17.14 -0.72 -2.99
C THR A 69 17.62 -0.22 -1.62
N GLY A 70 18.85 -0.59 -1.24
CA GLY A 70 19.46 -0.26 0.05
C GLY A 70 19.12 -1.26 1.17
N PRO A 71 19.45 -0.91 2.43
CA PRO A 71 19.30 -1.83 3.57
C PRO A 71 17.86 -2.32 3.80
N LEU A 72 16.88 -1.49 3.43
CA LEU A 72 15.45 -1.80 3.56
C LEU A 72 14.86 -2.52 2.33
N ALA A 73 15.67 -2.88 1.33
CA ALA A 73 15.24 -3.65 0.16
C ALA A 73 14.99 -5.14 0.45
N ARG A 74 15.40 -5.61 1.63
CA ARG A 74 15.03 -6.92 2.17
C ARG A 74 14.43 -6.73 3.55
N PRO A 75 13.27 -6.05 3.66
CA PRO A 75 12.69 -5.80 4.96
C PRO A 75 12.28 -7.15 5.56
N ARG A 76 12.83 -7.50 6.73
CA ARG A 76 12.31 -8.63 7.53
C ARG A 76 10.84 -8.44 7.93
N ILE A 77 10.35 -7.22 7.80
CA ILE A 77 9.07 -6.71 8.32
C ILE A 77 7.95 -6.81 7.26
N ALA A 78 8.26 -6.84 5.96
CA ALA A 78 7.25 -6.80 4.90
C ALA A 78 7.72 -7.53 3.62
N GLY A 79 7.23 -8.76 3.42
CA GLY A 79 7.49 -9.56 2.22
C GLY A 79 6.52 -9.24 1.08
N PRO A 80 6.56 -10.02 -0.01
CA PRO A 80 5.58 -9.90 -1.10
C PRO A 80 4.12 -10.00 -0.62
N GLY A 81 3.23 -9.22 -1.22
CA GLY A 81 1.79 -9.13 -0.92
C GLY A 81 1.41 -8.14 0.18
N TYR A 82 2.38 -7.64 0.96
CA TYR A 82 2.13 -6.60 1.95
C TYR A 82 1.87 -5.25 1.28
N LYS A 83 0.84 -4.53 1.73
CA LYS A 83 0.66 -3.12 1.37
C LYS A 83 1.51 -2.27 2.32
N VAL A 84 2.34 -1.39 1.76
CA VAL A 84 3.30 -0.57 2.50
C VAL A 84 3.26 0.87 2.05
N TRP A 85 3.74 1.77 2.92
CA TRP A 85 4.22 3.09 2.53
C TRP A 85 5.74 3.13 2.69
N VAL A 86 6.40 3.88 1.81
CA VAL A 86 7.86 3.98 1.72
C VAL A 86 8.26 5.43 1.54
N LEU A 87 9.16 5.91 2.40
CA LEU A 87 9.90 7.15 2.20
C LEU A 87 11.30 6.82 1.71
N GLY A 88 11.78 7.55 0.70
CA GLY A 88 13.08 7.32 0.12
C GLY A 88 13.35 8.20 -1.09
N ALA A 89 14.55 8.07 -1.64
CA ALA A 89 14.92 8.74 -2.88
C ALA A 89 14.54 7.86 -4.08
N VAL A 90 13.93 8.47 -5.10
CA VAL A 90 13.66 7.81 -6.38
C VAL A 90 14.72 8.21 -7.38
N GLU A 91 15.35 7.23 -8.01
CA GLU A 91 16.29 7.43 -9.11
C GLU A 91 15.94 6.45 -10.24
N GLY A 92 15.34 6.99 -11.31
CA GLY A 92 14.75 6.18 -12.37
C GLY A 92 13.71 5.19 -11.81
N ARG A 93 13.96 3.89 -11.98
CA ARG A 93 13.10 2.82 -11.45
C ARG A 93 13.53 2.31 -10.08
N ARG A 94 14.52 2.92 -9.43
CA ARG A 94 15.00 2.50 -8.11
C ARG A 94 14.43 3.41 -7.03
N LEU A 95 13.97 2.82 -5.93
CA LEU A 95 13.56 3.51 -4.72
C LEU A 95 14.53 3.10 -3.60
N ARG A 96 15.42 4.01 -3.21
CA ARG A 96 16.31 3.80 -2.06
C ARG A 96 15.53 4.11 -0.79
N ALA A 97 14.93 3.08 -0.22
CA ALA A 97 14.06 3.21 0.94
C ALA A 97 14.88 3.64 2.17
N ARG A 98 14.40 4.71 2.83
CA ARG A 98 14.92 5.24 4.10
C ARG A 98 14.02 4.87 5.27
N ARG A 99 12.71 4.79 5.04
CA ARG A 99 11.71 4.35 6.03
C ARG A 99 10.58 3.58 5.35
N ILE A 100 10.08 2.55 6.02
CA ILE A 100 8.96 1.71 5.55
C ILE A 100 8.00 1.48 6.71
N GLY A 101 6.70 1.51 6.42
CA GLY A 101 5.66 1.03 7.33
C GLY A 101 4.64 0.14 6.62
N VAL A 102 4.07 -0.79 7.38
CA VAL A 102 3.09 -1.77 6.88
C VAL A 102 1.68 -1.27 7.11
N LEU A 103 0.91 -1.15 6.03
CA LEU A 103 -0.50 -0.81 6.04
C LEU A 103 -1.37 -2.05 6.24
N ALA A 104 -1.09 -3.12 5.51
CA ALA A 104 -1.91 -4.32 5.56
C ALA A 104 -1.15 -5.59 5.13
N PRO A 105 -1.48 -6.75 5.73
CA PRO A 105 -0.89 -8.05 5.39
C PRO A 105 -1.48 -8.65 4.10
N PRO A 106 -0.81 -9.63 3.47
CA PRO A 106 -1.24 -10.24 2.19
C PRO A 106 -2.66 -10.81 2.20
N ARG A 107 -3.11 -11.33 3.35
CA ARG A 107 -4.46 -11.90 3.53
C ARG A 107 -5.62 -10.92 3.28
N CYS A 108 -5.33 -9.61 3.20
CA CYS A 108 -6.34 -8.60 2.93
C CYS A 108 -6.73 -8.46 1.45
N GLY A 109 -6.09 -9.22 0.54
CA GLY A 109 -6.57 -9.33 -0.84
C GLY A 109 -6.58 -8.00 -1.61
N HIS A 110 -5.45 -7.29 -1.58
CA HIS A 110 -5.34 -5.98 -2.22
C HIS A 110 -5.41 -6.11 -3.75
N ALA A 111 -6.37 -5.43 -4.38
CA ALA A 111 -6.34 -5.25 -5.82
C ALA A 111 -5.11 -4.40 -6.19
N ALA A 112 -4.34 -4.83 -7.20
CA ALA A 112 -3.15 -4.14 -7.69
C ALA A 112 -3.42 -2.72 -8.27
N GLY A 113 -4.66 -2.22 -8.19
CA GLY A 113 -5.14 -1.00 -8.85
C GLY A 113 -5.47 0.20 -7.96
N ASP A 114 -5.56 0.05 -6.63
CA ASP A 114 -5.93 1.17 -5.72
C ASP A 114 -4.77 2.10 -5.37
N VAL A 115 -3.60 1.82 -5.91
CA VAL A 115 -2.36 2.52 -5.57
C VAL A 115 -2.09 3.59 -6.63
N GLY A 116 -2.43 4.83 -6.29
CA GLY A 116 -1.78 6.01 -6.85
C GLY A 116 -1.93 6.21 -8.36
N ARG A 117 -3.14 6.08 -8.91
CA ARG A 117 -3.43 6.68 -10.22
C ARG A 117 -3.19 8.19 -10.07
N ARG A 118 -2.07 8.70 -10.61
CA ARG A 118 -1.91 10.16 -10.79
C ARG A 118 -3.18 10.67 -11.48
N PRO A 119 -3.77 11.82 -11.09
CA PRO A 119 -4.66 12.50 -12.01
C PRO A 119 -3.88 12.69 -13.30
N ARG A 120 -4.40 12.17 -14.42
CA ARG A 120 -3.95 12.64 -15.73
C ARG A 120 -4.37 14.09 -15.78
N SER A 121 -3.41 15.00 -15.77
CA SER A 121 -3.69 16.36 -16.21
C SER A 121 -4.14 16.31 -17.68
N PRO A 122 -5.13 17.11 -18.07
CA PRO A 122 -5.62 17.18 -19.45
C PRO A 122 -4.51 17.58 -20.43
#